data_AF-A0A918SK73-F1
#
_entry.id   AF-A0A918SK73-F1
#
_cell.length_a   1.000
_cell.length_b   1.000
_cell.length_c   1.000
_cell.angle_alpha   90.00
_cell.angle_beta   90.00
_cell.angle_gamma   90.00
#
_symmetry.space_group_name_H-M   'P 1'
#
loop_
_entity.id
_entity.type
_entity.pdbx_description
1 polymer ?
#
loop_
_entity_poly.entity_id
_entity_poly.type
_entity_poly.pdbx_seq_one_letter_code
_entity_poly.pdbx_strand_id
1 'polypeptide(L)'
;MNIKLTCIIGILNLFLFSPANSFAQNKVIHLNDLIQSPDNYSETFTLNESEEINSLVYDIHPTVFISDAEIKTFGQEAPVKAEFHAANYTLLQTTNQNYNAVKLLTIKINKAADLNATIDAATLTAFRSLKYILIECSFDCNSTAIQNLFSNLEDILVFYIIATPE
;
A
#
# COMPACT_ATOMS: atom_id res chain seq x y z
N MET A 1 68.99 -27.19 -6.85
CA MET A 1 69.02 -27.79 -5.50
C MET A 1 69.11 -26.65 -4.48
N ASN A 2 68.06 -26.47 -3.67
CA ASN A 2 67.95 -25.67 -2.44
C ASN A 2 68.04 -24.12 -2.56
N ILE A 3 67.33 -23.25 -1.82
CA ILE A 3 66.17 -23.27 -0.88
C ILE A 3 65.90 -21.78 -0.50
N LYS A 4 64.71 -21.50 0.07
CA LYS A 4 64.20 -20.30 0.82
C LYS A 4 63.23 -19.43 0.00
N LEU A 5 61.90 -19.46 0.20
CA LEU A 5 61.07 -19.28 1.41
C LEU A 5 61.13 -17.84 1.98
N THR A 6 59.93 -17.32 2.27
CA THR A 6 59.55 -16.01 2.89
C THR A 6 59.52 -14.84 1.88
N CYS A 7 58.41 -14.11 1.67
CA CYS A 7 57.60 -13.44 2.70
C CYS A 7 56.23 -12.94 2.18
N ILE A 8 55.24 -13.07 3.07
CA ILE A 8 54.20 -12.08 3.40
C ILE A 8 52.94 -12.04 2.51
N ILE A 9 51.98 -12.82 3.01
CA ILE A 9 50.54 -12.55 3.10
C ILE A 9 50.28 -11.06 3.42
N GLY A 10 49.62 -10.35 2.51
CA GLY A 10 48.80 -9.16 2.78
C GLY A 10 47.54 -9.31 1.91
N ILE A 11 46.36 -9.67 2.44
CA ILE A 11 45.43 -8.80 3.19
C ILE A 11 45.36 -7.45 2.44
N LEU A 12 44.32 -7.12 1.70
CA LEU A 12 42.96 -6.96 2.21
C LEU A 12 42.01 -6.88 1.01
N ASN A 13 40.89 -7.59 1.10
CA ASN A 13 39.74 -7.49 0.21
C ASN A 13 39.50 -6.04 -0.27
N LEU A 14 39.65 -5.81 -1.57
CA LEU A 14 38.91 -4.75 -2.23
C LEU A 14 37.44 -5.14 -2.09
N PHE A 15 36.79 -4.64 -1.03
CA PHE A 15 35.35 -4.61 -0.99
C PHE A 15 34.91 -3.81 -2.20
N LEU A 16 34.36 -4.54 -3.16
CA LEU A 16 33.51 -4.06 -4.21
C LEU A 16 32.47 -3.17 -3.52
N PHE A 17 32.67 -1.85 -3.55
CA PHE A 17 31.60 -0.90 -3.37
C PHE A 17 30.72 -1.04 -4.61
N SER A 18 29.89 -2.07 -4.63
CA SER A 18 28.66 -2.02 -5.40
C SER A 18 27.88 -0.85 -4.82
N PRO A 19 27.46 0.16 -5.60
CA PRO A 19 26.38 1.00 -5.13
C PRO A 19 25.22 0.04 -4.85
N ALA A 20 24.86 -0.11 -3.58
CA ALA A 20 23.53 -0.59 -3.27
C ALA A 20 22.62 0.42 -3.95
N ASN A 21 22.01 0.02 -5.07
CA ASN A 21 20.90 0.76 -5.63
C ASN A 21 19.87 0.79 -4.51
N SER A 22 19.88 1.86 -3.74
CA SER A 22 18.79 2.19 -2.85
C SER A 22 17.67 2.59 -3.78
N PHE A 23 16.97 1.60 -4.33
CA PHE A 23 15.61 1.81 -4.77
C PHE A 23 14.91 2.26 -3.49
N ALA A 24 14.67 3.56 -3.37
CA ALA A 24 13.59 4.02 -2.53
C ALA A 24 12.38 3.18 -2.98
N GLN A 25 11.98 2.22 -2.14
CA GLN A 25 10.92 1.29 -2.48
C GLN A 25 9.67 2.13 -2.69
N ASN A 26 9.27 2.28 -3.95
CA ASN A 26 8.00 2.91 -4.26
C ASN A 26 6.93 1.97 -3.71
N LYS A 27 6.34 2.29 -2.56
CA LYS A 27 5.40 1.42 -1.84
C LYS A 27 4.03 1.31 -2.52
N VAL A 28 3.88 1.99 -3.66
CA VAL A 28 2.68 1.98 -4.49
C VAL A 28 2.88 1.04 -5.67
N ILE A 29 2.13 -0.06 -5.67
CA ILE A 29 2.20 -1.11 -6.69
C ILE A 29 0.90 -1.14 -7.51
N HIS A 30 0.98 -1.36 -8.82
CA HIS A 30 -0.22 -1.59 -9.61
C HIS A 30 -0.79 -2.98 -9.25
N LEU A 31 -2.07 -3.06 -8.86
CA LEU A 31 -2.63 -4.30 -8.28
C LEU A 31 -2.49 -5.51 -9.20
N ASN A 32 -2.62 -5.32 -10.51
CA ASN A 32 -2.45 -6.42 -11.46
C ASN A 32 -1.02 -6.99 -11.45
N ASP A 33 -0.01 -6.16 -11.21
CA ASP A 33 1.39 -6.59 -11.15
C ASP A 33 1.64 -7.38 -9.85
N LEU A 34 0.97 -6.97 -8.77
CA LEU A 34 0.99 -7.66 -7.48
C LEU A 34 0.38 -9.07 -7.58
N ILE A 35 -0.75 -9.22 -8.27
CA ILE A 35 -1.45 -10.50 -8.40
C ILE A 35 -0.76 -11.43 -9.42
N GLN A 36 -0.30 -10.90 -10.55
CA GLN A 36 0.28 -11.73 -11.63
C GLN A 36 1.72 -12.15 -11.36
N SER A 37 2.46 -11.40 -10.53
CA SER A 37 3.88 -11.68 -10.26
C SER A 37 4.25 -11.34 -8.82
N PRO A 38 3.64 -11.99 -7.82
CA PRO A 38 3.88 -11.70 -6.41
C PRO A 38 5.35 -11.93 -5.99
N ASP A 39 6.05 -12.87 -6.63
CA ASP A 39 7.46 -13.17 -6.34
C ASP A 39 8.38 -11.96 -6.55
N ASN A 40 8.04 -11.07 -7.49
CA ASN A 40 8.78 -9.83 -7.76
C ASN A 40 8.71 -8.83 -6.59
N TYR A 41 7.79 -9.05 -5.66
CA TYR A 41 7.53 -8.19 -4.51
C TYR A 41 7.60 -8.97 -3.18
N SER A 42 8.28 -10.12 -3.18
CA SER A 42 8.44 -10.98 -1.99
C SER A 42 9.18 -10.31 -0.83
N GLU A 43 9.95 -9.24 -1.08
CA GLU A 43 10.54 -8.38 -0.05
C GLU A 43 9.54 -7.38 0.55
N THR A 44 8.39 -7.17 -0.11
CA THR A 44 7.34 -6.21 0.26
C THR A 44 6.15 -6.87 0.95
N PHE A 45 5.74 -8.06 0.51
CA PHE A 45 4.65 -8.82 1.13
C PHE A 45 4.81 -10.34 0.89
N THR A 46 4.15 -11.13 1.72
CA THR A 46 4.15 -12.59 1.72
C THR A 46 3.07 -13.17 0.81
N LEU A 47 3.19 -14.45 0.41
CA LEU A 47 2.15 -15.14 -0.36
C LEU A 47 0.78 -15.12 0.34
N ASN A 48 0.75 -15.30 1.67
CA ASN A 48 -0.49 -15.22 2.44
C ASN A 48 -1.12 -13.82 2.37
N GLU A 49 -0.32 -12.75 2.33
CA GLU A 49 -0.81 -11.39 2.15
C GLU A 49 -1.32 -11.17 0.73
N SER A 50 -0.71 -11.79 -0.28
CA SER A 50 -1.24 -11.79 -1.66
C SER A 50 -2.65 -12.39 -1.73
N GLU A 51 -2.85 -13.56 -1.10
CA GLU A 51 -4.16 -14.21 -1.01
C GLU A 51 -5.17 -13.36 -0.21
N GLU A 52 -4.74 -12.76 0.91
CA GLU A 52 -5.56 -11.84 1.71
C GLU A 52 -5.97 -10.61 0.88
N ILE A 53 -5.04 -9.99 0.13
CA ILE A 53 -5.33 -8.85 -0.76
C ILE A 53 -6.32 -9.27 -1.85
N ASN A 54 -6.08 -10.39 -2.52
CA ASN A 54 -6.96 -10.87 -3.59
C ASN A 54 -8.39 -11.09 -3.06
N SER A 55 -8.55 -11.69 -1.89
CA SER A 55 -9.87 -11.86 -1.26
C SER A 55 -10.50 -10.53 -0.86
N LEU A 56 -9.75 -9.63 -0.22
CA LEU A 56 -10.27 -8.33 0.21
C LEU A 56 -10.72 -7.46 -0.98
N VAL A 57 -10.04 -7.55 -2.12
CA VAL A 57 -10.40 -6.78 -3.31
C VAL A 57 -11.61 -7.40 -4.01
N TYR A 58 -11.58 -8.69 -4.33
CA TYR A 58 -12.55 -9.29 -5.26
C TYR A 58 -13.72 -10.05 -4.62
N ASP A 59 -13.58 -10.50 -3.36
CA ASP A 59 -14.67 -11.21 -2.68
C ASP A 59 -15.63 -10.24 -1.98
N ILE A 60 -16.84 -10.73 -1.70
CA ILE A 60 -17.83 -10.00 -0.92
C ILE A 60 -17.46 -10.08 0.56
N HIS A 61 -17.20 -8.93 1.16
CA HIS A 61 -16.92 -8.79 2.59
C HIS A 61 -17.83 -7.73 3.23
N PRO A 62 -18.07 -7.81 4.56
CA PRO A 62 -18.76 -6.73 5.26
C PRO A 62 -17.95 -5.43 5.12
N THR A 63 -18.63 -4.37 4.70
CA THR A 63 -18.00 -3.14 4.17
C THR A 63 -18.66 -1.91 4.76
N VAL A 64 -17.85 -0.91 5.14
CA VAL A 64 -18.33 0.42 5.48
C VAL A 64 -18.24 1.34 4.26
N PHE A 65 -19.36 1.95 3.88
CA PHE A 65 -19.41 2.98 2.85
C PHE A 65 -19.49 4.36 3.51
N ILE A 66 -18.60 5.27 3.11
CA ILE A 66 -18.49 6.62 3.66
C ILE A 66 -18.74 7.60 2.51
N SER A 67 -19.94 8.20 2.48
CA SER A 67 -20.34 9.13 1.42
C SER A 67 -21.20 10.26 1.98
N ASP A 68 -20.96 11.50 1.55
CA ASP A 68 -21.87 12.64 1.67
C ASP A 68 -22.57 12.75 3.04
N ALA A 69 -21.76 12.75 4.11
CA ALA A 69 -22.15 12.84 5.53
C ALA A 69 -22.81 11.60 6.16
N GLU A 70 -22.94 10.50 5.44
CA GLU A 70 -23.46 9.23 5.97
C GLU A 70 -22.38 8.16 6.03
N ILE A 71 -22.47 7.32 7.06
CA ILE A 71 -21.69 6.10 7.19
C ILE A 71 -22.67 4.94 7.19
N LYS A 72 -22.60 4.09 6.16
CA LYS A 72 -23.43 2.90 6.01
C LYS A 72 -22.58 1.66 6.16
N THR A 73 -23.11 0.62 6.78
CA THR A 73 -22.41 -0.66 6.91
C THR A 73 -23.25 -1.76 6.25
N PHE A 74 -22.59 -2.53 5.40
CA PHE A 74 -23.16 -3.69 4.73
C PHE A 74 -22.59 -4.98 5.33
N GLY A 75 -23.42 -6.01 5.47
CA GLY A 75 -23.07 -7.26 6.14
C GLY A 75 -23.46 -7.28 7.62
N GLN A 76 -23.43 -8.47 8.22
CA GLN A 76 -23.82 -8.69 9.63
C GLN A 76 -22.62 -8.81 10.59
N GLU A 77 -21.43 -9.03 10.04
CA GLU A 77 -20.18 -9.16 10.79
C GLU A 77 -19.43 -7.82 10.84
N ALA A 78 -18.36 -7.77 11.63
CA ALA A 78 -17.50 -6.59 11.70
C ALA A 78 -16.89 -6.30 10.31
N PRO A 79 -16.96 -5.06 9.82
CA PRO A 79 -16.49 -4.76 8.47
C PRO A 79 -14.97 -4.77 8.38
N VAL A 80 -14.49 -5.49 7.37
CA VAL A 80 -13.07 -5.64 7.05
C VAL A 80 -12.64 -4.77 5.88
N LYS A 81 -13.61 -4.16 5.18
CA LYS A 81 -13.41 -3.16 4.12
C LYS A 81 -14.04 -1.83 4.48
N ALA A 82 -13.46 -0.73 4.00
CA ALA A 82 -14.11 0.57 3.95
C ALA A 82 -13.89 1.22 2.58
N GLU A 83 -14.91 1.90 2.05
CA GLU A 83 -14.85 2.61 0.77
C GLU A 83 -15.27 4.06 0.94
N PHE A 84 -14.54 4.99 0.33
CA PHE A 84 -14.91 6.40 0.31
C PHE A 84 -14.33 7.13 -0.92
N HIS A 85 -14.88 8.31 -1.21
CA HIS A 85 -14.35 9.22 -2.23
C HIS A 85 -13.34 10.18 -1.62
N ALA A 86 -12.23 10.46 -2.32
CA ALA A 86 -11.18 11.37 -1.85
C ALA A 86 -11.69 12.75 -1.38
N ALA A 87 -12.78 13.25 -1.97
CA ALA A 87 -13.46 14.49 -1.57
C ALA A 87 -13.98 14.48 -0.12
N ASN A 88 -14.19 13.30 0.48
CA ASN A 88 -14.79 13.10 1.81
C ASN A 88 -13.75 12.72 2.89
N TYR A 89 -12.46 13.05 2.69
CA TYR A 89 -11.37 12.66 3.57
C TYR A 89 -11.58 13.02 5.06
N THR A 90 -12.23 14.15 5.37
CA THR A 90 -12.51 14.56 6.75
C THR A 90 -13.35 13.56 7.52
N LEU A 91 -14.17 12.75 6.83
CA LEU A 91 -14.98 11.71 7.46
C LEU A 91 -14.15 10.52 7.95
N LEU A 92 -12.97 10.27 7.38
CA LEU A 92 -12.05 9.21 7.86
C LEU A 92 -11.47 9.49 9.24
N GLN A 93 -11.41 10.77 9.62
CA GLN A 93 -10.91 11.19 10.93
C GLN A 93 -12.00 11.11 12.01
N THR A 94 -13.25 10.83 11.63
CA THR A 94 -14.33 10.65 12.59
C THR A 94 -14.19 9.33 13.33
N THR A 95 -14.53 9.31 14.61
CA THR A 95 -14.50 8.09 15.40
C THR A 95 -15.72 7.24 15.06
N ASN A 96 -15.50 6.05 14.50
CA ASN A 96 -16.56 5.07 14.28
C ASN A 96 -16.10 3.68 14.75
N GLN A 97 -16.92 3.02 15.57
CA GLN A 97 -16.61 1.68 16.10
C GLN A 97 -16.42 0.63 14.99
N ASN A 98 -17.05 0.83 13.83
CA ASN A 98 -16.97 -0.09 12.71
C ASN A 98 -15.60 -0.02 11.99
N TYR A 99 -14.77 0.99 12.23
CA TYR A 99 -13.46 1.11 11.57
C TYR A 99 -12.38 0.18 12.16
N ASN A 100 -12.57 -0.30 13.40
CA ASN A 100 -11.53 -1.01 14.12
C ASN A 100 -11.06 -2.31 13.43
N ALA A 101 -11.97 -3.03 12.77
CA ALA A 101 -11.70 -4.30 12.10
C ALA A 101 -11.33 -4.15 10.61
N VAL A 102 -11.38 -2.93 10.08
CA VAL A 102 -11.11 -2.66 8.66
C VAL A 102 -9.63 -2.92 8.37
N LYS A 103 -9.37 -3.78 7.39
CA LYS A 103 -8.04 -4.15 6.90
C LYS A 103 -7.71 -3.50 5.56
N LEU A 104 -8.73 -3.29 4.71
CA LEU A 104 -8.62 -2.64 3.41
C LEU A 104 -9.43 -1.34 3.39
N LEU A 105 -8.76 -0.24 3.08
CA LEU A 105 -9.38 1.05 2.80
C LEU A 105 -9.29 1.37 1.30
N THR A 106 -10.43 1.45 0.63
CA THR A 106 -10.52 1.85 -0.78
C THR A 106 -10.81 3.34 -0.90
N ILE A 107 -9.97 4.05 -1.66
CA ILE A 107 -10.10 5.47 -1.96
C ILE A 107 -10.42 5.64 -3.44
N LYS A 108 -11.63 6.11 -3.74
CA LYS A 108 -12.07 6.41 -5.10
C LYS A 108 -11.66 7.83 -5.48
N ILE A 109 -10.91 7.95 -6.57
CA ILE A 109 -10.37 9.21 -7.09
C ILE A 109 -10.89 9.43 -8.51
N ASN A 110 -11.79 10.39 -8.65
CA ASN A 110 -12.50 10.62 -9.91
C ASN A 110 -11.86 11.72 -10.78
N LYS A 111 -10.97 12.53 -10.20
CA LYS A 111 -10.32 13.65 -10.89
C LYS A 111 -8.84 13.71 -10.54
N ALA A 112 -8.00 14.00 -11.53
CA ALA A 112 -6.56 14.16 -11.33
C ALA A 112 -6.21 15.25 -10.30
N ALA A 113 -7.05 16.27 -10.14
CA ALA A 113 -6.85 17.33 -9.15
C ALA A 113 -6.88 16.81 -7.70
N ASP A 114 -7.60 15.72 -7.42
CA ASP A 114 -7.72 15.13 -6.08
C ASP A 114 -6.41 14.45 -5.64
N LEU A 115 -5.51 14.11 -6.58
CA LEU A 115 -4.16 13.61 -6.27
C LEU A 115 -3.22 14.68 -5.73
N ASN A 116 -3.59 15.97 -5.81
CA ASN A 116 -2.80 17.06 -5.22
C ASN A 116 -3.08 17.23 -3.72
N ALA A 117 -4.04 16.49 -3.16
CA ALA A 117 -4.27 16.45 -1.73
C ALA A 117 -3.13 15.73 -1.01
N THR A 118 -3.05 15.88 0.31
CA THR A 118 -2.17 15.09 1.16
C THR A 118 -3.00 14.40 2.24
N ILE A 119 -2.91 13.07 2.27
CA ILE A 119 -3.49 12.19 3.26
C ILE A 119 -2.38 11.81 4.23
N ASP A 120 -2.51 12.25 5.47
CA ASP A 120 -1.62 11.80 6.53
C ASP A 120 -2.10 10.45 7.07
N ALA A 121 -1.41 9.38 6.70
CA ALA A 121 -1.75 8.03 7.12
C ALA A 121 -1.67 7.85 8.65
N ALA A 122 -0.83 8.62 9.34
CA ALA A 122 -0.74 8.60 10.80
C ALA A 122 -2.04 9.08 11.48
N THR A 123 -2.90 9.82 10.77
CA THR A 123 -4.19 10.30 11.31
C THR A 123 -5.30 9.25 11.24
N LEU A 124 -5.11 8.13 10.53
CA LEU A 124 -6.09 7.05 10.34
C LEU A 124 -6.22 6.14 11.59
N THR A 125 -6.07 6.71 12.79
CA THR A 125 -5.99 5.99 14.07
C THR A 125 -7.23 5.19 14.45
N ALA A 126 -8.39 5.49 13.83
CA ALA A 126 -9.62 4.71 14.01
C ALA A 126 -9.56 3.34 13.31
N PHE A 127 -8.69 3.19 12.30
CA PHE A 127 -8.51 1.97 11.51
C PHE A 127 -7.37 1.11 12.08
N ARG A 128 -7.58 0.54 13.28
CA ARG A 128 -6.51 -0.16 14.01
C ARG A 128 -5.99 -1.44 13.35
N SER A 129 -6.78 -2.03 12.45
CA SER A 129 -6.43 -3.23 11.71
C SER A 129 -5.97 -2.94 10.27
N LEU A 130 -5.80 -1.66 9.91
CA LEU A 130 -5.47 -1.26 8.54
C LEU A 130 -4.12 -1.81 8.13
N LYS A 131 -4.10 -2.53 7.02
CA LYS A 131 -2.88 -3.05 6.39
C LYS A 131 -2.72 -2.55 4.96
N TYR A 132 -3.84 -2.32 4.28
CA TYR A 132 -3.90 -2.11 2.84
C TYR A 132 -4.69 -0.85 2.50
N ILE A 133 -4.19 -0.08 1.55
CA ILE A 133 -4.95 0.97 0.88
C ILE A 133 -5.01 0.65 -0.62
N LEU A 134 -6.24 0.58 -1.14
CA LEU A 134 -6.51 0.51 -2.57
C LEU A 134 -6.88 1.90 -3.08
N ILE A 135 -6.17 2.38 -4.11
CA ILE A 135 -6.57 3.55 -4.88
C ILE A 135 -7.28 3.11 -6.15
N GLU A 136 -8.52 3.56 -6.33
CA GLU A 136 -9.28 3.37 -7.56
C GLU A 136 -9.34 4.69 -8.32
N CYS A 137 -8.60 4.79 -9.42
CA CYS A 137 -8.63 5.97 -10.28
C CYS A 137 -9.65 5.76 -11.40
N SER A 138 -10.52 6.74 -11.65
CA SER A 138 -11.40 6.74 -12.83
C SER A 138 -10.75 7.32 -14.09
N PHE A 139 -9.42 7.50 -14.06
CA PHE A 139 -8.59 8.10 -15.09
C PHE A 139 -7.19 7.46 -15.03
N ASP A 140 -6.38 7.71 -16.06
CA ASP A 140 -5.00 7.23 -16.10
C ASP A 140 -4.15 7.92 -15.02
N CYS A 141 -3.82 7.17 -13.97
CA CYS A 141 -3.02 7.62 -12.85
C CYS A 141 -1.78 6.72 -12.72
N ASN A 142 -0.72 7.23 -12.08
CA ASN A 142 0.53 6.50 -11.93
C ASN A 142 0.98 6.44 -10.47
N SER A 143 1.87 5.49 -10.20
CA SER A 143 2.38 5.22 -8.84
C SER A 143 3.04 6.44 -8.20
N THR A 144 3.76 7.28 -8.95
CA THR A 144 4.39 8.50 -8.41
C THR A 144 3.35 9.51 -7.90
N ALA A 145 2.30 9.76 -8.68
CA ALA A 145 1.25 10.69 -8.28
C ALA A 145 0.51 10.18 -7.03
N ILE A 146 0.28 8.88 -6.95
CA ILE A 146 -0.35 8.24 -5.77
C ILE A 146 0.59 8.25 -4.57
N GLN A 147 1.89 8.01 -4.75
CA GLN A 147 2.86 8.05 -3.68
C GLN A 147 2.90 9.43 -3.01
N ASN A 148 2.73 10.50 -3.79
CA ASN A 148 2.67 11.87 -3.31
C ASN A 148 1.36 12.23 -2.59
N LEU A 149 0.30 11.42 -2.77
CA LEU A 149 -0.96 11.60 -2.05
C LEU A 149 -0.79 11.35 -0.54
N PHE A 150 0.25 10.63 -0.12
CA PHE A 150 0.38 10.18 1.27
C PHE A 150 1.62 10.70 1.97
N SER A 151 1.47 10.97 3.27
CA SER A 151 2.59 11.04 4.22
C SER A 151 2.49 9.91 5.25
N ASN A 152 3.63 9.48 5.81
CA ASN A 152 3.71 8.50 6.91
C ASN A 152 3.18 7.08 6.60
N LEU A 153 3.47 6.53 5.40
CA LEU A 153 3.09 5.16 4.97
C LEU A 153 4.01 4.03 5.48
N GLU A 154 4.57 4.14 6.68
CA GLU A 154 5.66 3.25 7.11
C GLU A 154 5.25 1.77 7.25
N ASP A 155 3.96 1.48 7.48
CA ASP A 155 3.45 0.11 7.70
C ASP A 155 2.19 -0.25 6.88
N ILE A 156 1.85 0.54 5.86
CA ILE A 156 0.67 0.31 5.02
C ILE A 156 1.11 0.05 3.58
N LEU A 157 0.66 -1.07 3.01
CA LEU A 157 0.88 -1.37 1.61
C LEU A 157 -0.19 -0.65 0.77
N VAL A 158 0.26 0.09 -0.23
CA VAL A 158 -0.61 0.83 -1.14
C VAL A 158 -0.57 0.18 -2.51
N PHE A 159 -1.74 -0.03 -3.10
CA PHE A 159 -1.84 -0.46 -4.47
C PHE A 159 -2.95 0.27 -5.20
N TYR A 160 -2.91 0.22 -6.53
CA TYR A 160 -3.86 0.97 -7.34
C TYR A 160 -4.35 0.20 -8.56
N ILE A 161 -5.54 0.59 -9.01
CA ILE A 161 -6.14 0.18 -10.27
C ILE A 161 -6.70 1.38 -11.01
N ILE A 162 -6.79 1.25 -12.33
CA ILE A 162 -7.59 2.13 -13.17
C ILE A 162 -8.94 1.44 -13.37
N ALA A 163 -9.99 2.00 -12.77
CA ALA A 163 -11.35 1.52 -12.89
C ALA A 163 -12.15 2.40 -13.87
N THR A 164 -13.10 1.81 -14.58
CA THR A 164 -14.10 2.61 -15.30
C THR A 164 -14.98 3.34 -14.29
N PRO A 165 -15.25 4.65 -14.45
CA PRO A 165 -16.17 5.37 -13.57
C PRO A 165 -17.56 4.72 -13.59
N GLU A 166 -18.15 4.53 -12.40
CA GLU A 166 -19.55 4.14 -12.20
C GLU A 166 -20.52 5.28 -12.53
#